data_AF-A0A3C1U6V2-F1
#
_entry.id   AF-A0A3C1U6V2-F1
#
_cell.length_a   1.000
_cell.length_b   1.000
_cell.length_c   1.000
_cell.angle_alpha   90.00
_cell.angle_beta   90.00
_cell.angle_gamma   90.00
#
_symmetry.space_group_name_H-M   'P 1'
#
loop_
_entity.id
_entity.type
_entity.pdbx_description
1 polymer ?
#
loop_
_entity_poly.entity_id
_entity_poly.type
_entity_poly.pdbx_seq_one_letter_code
_entity_poly.pdbx_strand_id
1 'polypeptide(L)'
;MVKLFPAAQLGPDYLKNIKAPLPRIPIMVTGGIGLDNAFDYLSGGASAIGIGSQLVDLKKSGSEGFLESIRQRSLEFVSLVEKARKTI
;
A
#
# COMPACT_ATOMS: atom_id res chain seq x y z
N MET A 1 -13.26 -1.39 9.26
CA MET A 1 -12.22 -1.72 8.26
C MET A 1 -11.43 -2.91 8.76
N VAL A 2 -11.03 -3.82 7.87
CA VAL A 2 -10.28 -5.05 8.21
C VAL A 2 -8.88 -4.98 7.60
N LYS A 3 -7.86 -5.43 8.34
CA LYS A 3 -6.48 -5.52 7.87
C LYS A 3 -6.22 -6.88 7.22
N LEU A 4 -5.75 -6.87 5.97
CA LEU A 4 -5.24 -8.06 5.27
C LEU A 4 -3.70 -8.05 5.36
N PHE A 5 -3.16 -9.10 5.97
CA PHE A 5 -1.73 -9.30 6.18
C PHE A 5 -1.41 -10.80 6.13
N PRO A 6 -0.30 -11.23 5.50
CA PRO A 6 0.71 -10.43 4.79
C PRO A 6 0.41 -10.34 3.28
N ALA A 7 0.10 -9.15 2.79
CA ALA A 7 -0.49 -8.97 1.46
C ALA A 7 0.44 -9.41 0.32
N ALA A 8 1.71 -9.00 0.31
CA ALA A 8 2.63 -9.29 -0.80
C ALA A 8 2.77 -10.80 -1.10
N GLN A 9 2.71 -11.66 -0.09
CA GLN A 9 2.76 -13.12 -0.27
C GLN A 9 1.44 -13.70 -0.82
N LEU A 10 0.31 -13.03 -0.57
CA LEU A 10 -1.02 -13.48 -0.99
C LEU A 10 -1.37 -13.01 -2.42
N GLY A 11 -0.86 -11.85 -2.82
CA GLY A 11 -1.12 -11.28 -4.14
C GLY A 11 -2.47 -10.54 -4.23
N PRO A 12 -2.64 -9.63 -5.22
CA PRO A 12 -3.89 -8.89 -5.44
C PRO A 12 -5.11 -9.77 -5.72
N ASP A 13 -4.93 -10.95 -6.32
CA ASP A 13 -6.06 -11.85 -6.62
C ASP A 13 -6.67 -12.46 -5.36
N TYR A 14 -5.89 -12.65 -4.29
CA TYR A 14 -6.44 -13.08 -3.02
C TYR A 14 -7.41 -12.04 -2.43
N LEU A 15 -7.09 -10.74 -2.57
CA LEU A 15 -7.99 -9.67 -2.18
C LEU A 15 -9.30 -9.72 -2.98
N LYS A 16 -9.22 -9.92 -4.32
CA LYS A 16 -10.42 -10.06 -5.17
C LYS A 16 -11.29 -11.23 -4.70
N ASN A 17 -10.68 -12.37 -4.37
CA ASN A 17 -11.38 -13.55 -3.85
C ASN A 17 -12.09 -13.29 -2.51
N ILE A 18 -11.51 -12.46 -1.63
CA ILE A 18 -12.19 -12.03 -0.38
C ILE A 18 -13.32 -11.04 -0.68
N LYS A 19 -13.09 -10.08 -1.59
CA LYS A 19 -14.07 -9.05 -1.93
C LYS A 19 -15.29 -9.61 -2.65
N ALA A 20 -15.17 -10.72 -3.36
CA ALA A 20 -16.29 -11.37 -4.06
C ALA A 20 -17.48 -11.71 -3.11
N PRO A 21 -17.30 -12.45 -2.00
CA PRO A 21 -18.36 -12.66 -1.02
C PRO A 21 -18.57 -11.47 -0.05
N LEU A 22 -17.57 -10.59 0.13
CA LEU A 22 -17.60 -9.49 1.10
C LEU A 22 -17.42 -8.09 0.44
N PRO A 23 -18.23 -7.71 -0.56
CA PRO A 23 -17.96 -6.55 -1.42
C PRO A 23 -17.99 -5.22 -0.66
N ARG A 24 -18.76 -5.14 0.43
CA ARG A 24 -18.94 -3.91 1.21
C ARG A 24 -17.93 -3.73 2.34
N ILE A 25 -17.16 -4.76 2.69
CA ILE A 25 -16.20 -4.65 3.79
C ILE A 25 -14.98 -3.85 3.30
N PRO A 26 -14.63 -2.73 3.96
CA PRO A 26 -13.42 -1.99 3.61
C PRO A 26 -12.20 -2.73 4.13
N ILE A 27 -11.25 -3.00 3.23
CA ILE A 27 -10.03 -3.77 3.51
C ILE A 27 -8.82 -2.87 3.31
N MET A 28 -7.93 -2.85 4.30
CA MET A 28 -6.59 -2.29 4.21
C MET A 28 -5.59 -3.41 3.98
N VAL A 29 -4.79 -3.34 2.92
CA VAL A 29 -3.72 -4.32 2.66
C VAL A 29 -2.40 -3.86 3.26
N THR A 30 -1.66 -4.77 3.88
CA THR A 30 -0.40 -4.47 4.56
C THR A 30 0.56 -5.66 4.50
N GLY A 31 1.85 -5.39 4.68
CA GLY A 31 2.90 -6.42 4.61
C GLY A 31 3.45 -6.57 3.20
N GLY A 32 4.65 -6.02 2.98
CA GLY A 32 5.32 -6.01 1.67
C GLY A 32 4.69 -5.10 0.62
N ILE A 33 3.87 -4.12 1.02
CA ILE A 33 3.30 -3.14 0.08
C ILE A 33 4.32 -2.04 -0.22
N GLY A 34 4.57 -1.80 -1.50
CA GLY A 34 5.50 -0.82 -2.06
C GLY A 34 4.93 -0.11 -3.29
N LEU A 35 5.71 0.80 -3.89
CA LEU A 35 5.28 1.56 -5.09
C LEU A 35 5.07 0.66 -6.31
N ASP A 36 5.75 -0.48 -6.33
CA ASP A 36 5.72 -1.49 -7.38
C ASP A 36 4.43 -2.31 -7.41
N ASN A 37 3.74 -2.47 -6.27
CA ASN A 37 2.57 -3.34 -6.17
C ASN A 37 1.30 -2.67 -5.60
N ALA A 38 1.42 -1.49 -4.98
CA ALA A 38 0.29 -0.82 -4.33
C ALA A 38 -0.88 -0.53 -5.28
N PHE A 39 -0.57 -0.18 -6.54
CA PHE A 39 -1.59 0.14 -7.54
C PHE A 39 -2.51 -1.05 -7.83
N ASP A 40 -1.97 -2.27 -7.91
CA ASP A 40 -2.73 -3.47 -8.22
C ASP A 40 -3.69 -3.84 -7.09
N TYR A 41 -3.28 -3.62 -5.84
CA TYR A 41 -4.17 -3.82 -4.69
C TYR A 41 -5.29 -2.77 -4.63
N LEU A 42 -4.97 -1.50 -4.88
CA LEU A 42 -5.98 -0.43 -4.92
C LEU A 42 -7.00 -0.71 -6.02
N SER A 43 -6.53 -1.04 -7.23
CA SER A 43 -7.38 -1.43 -8.36
C SER A 43 -8.14 -2.73 -8.11
N GLY A 44 -7.59 -3.63 -7.29
CA GLY A 44 -8.24 -4.85 -6.81
C GLY A 44 -9.30 -4.64 -5.72
N GLY A 45 -9.61 -3.38 -5.36
CA GLY A 45 -10.66 -3.03 -4.41
C GLY A 45 -10.20 -2.83 -2.97
N ALA A 46 -8.89 -2.65 -2.74
CA ALA A 46 -8.38 -2.24 -1.43
C ALA A 46 -8.83 -0.82 -1.13
N SER A 47 -9.37 -0.60 0.06
CA SER A 47 -9.79 0.73 0.51
C SER A 47 -8.61 1.58 0.99
N ALA A 48 -7.54 0.92 1.41
CA ALA A 48 -6.30 1.56 1.86
C ALA A 48 -5.10 0.61 1.71
N ILE A 49 -3.92 1.21 1.68
CA ILE A 49 -2.63 0.51 1.79
C ILE A 49 -1.96 0.92 3.10
N GLY A 50 -1.28 -0.01 3.76
CA GLY A 50 -0.38 0.28 4.86
C GLY A 50 1.07 -0.01 4.45
N ILE A 51 1.91 1.01 4.58
CA ILE A 51 3.32 1.00 4.21
C ILE A 51 4.18 1.18 5.48
N GLY A 52 5.29 0.45 5.57
CA GLY A 52 6.17 0.41 6.74
C GLY A 52 7.61 0.71 6.35
N SER A 53 8.45 -0.32 6.26
CA SER A 53 9.85 -0.22 5.78
C SER A 53 9.95 0.34 4.36
N GLN A 54 8.88 0.20 3.57
CA GLN A 54 8.71 0.86 2.28
C GLN A 54 8.36 2.35 2.38
N LEU A 55 8.38 2.96 3.55
CA LEU A 55 8.30 4.41 3.72
C LEU A 55 9.50 4.91 4.53
N VAL A 56 9.74 4.24 5.65
CA VAL A 56 10.82 4.56 6.58
C VAL A 56 11.86 3.44 6.56
N ASP A 57 12.99 3.69 5.90
CA ASP A 57 14.14 2.80 5.96
C ASP A 57 14.98 3.12 7.20
N LEU A 58 14.68 2.41 8.30
CA LEU A 58 15.37 2.62 9.57
C LEU A 58 16.89 2.39 9.50
N LYS A 59 17.40 1.70 8.47
CA LYS A 59 18.84 1.54 8.25
C LYS A 59 19.53 2.88 7.92
N LYS A 60 18.78 3.86 7.44
CA LYS A 60 19.24 5.23 7.16
C LYS A 60 18.99 6.20 8.32
N SER A 61 18.48 5.72 9.46
CA SER A 61 18.20 6.61 10.59
C SER A 61 19.47 7.33 11.06
N GLY A 62 19.36 8.64 11.24
CA GLY A 62 20.49 9.49 11.62
C GLY A 62 21.45 9.85 10.47
N SER A 63 21.25 9.33 9.25
CA SER A 63 22.03 9.76 8.10
C SER A 63 21.59 11.14 7.63
N GLU A 64 22.51 11.86 6.99
CA GLU A 64 22.14 13.01 6.18
C GLU A 64 21.11 12.59 5.12
N GLY A 65 20.10 13.43 4.89
CA GLY A 65 19.01 13.14 3.95
C GLY A 65 17.97 12.11 4.40
N PHE A 66 18.02 11.57 5.63
CA PHE A 66 17.04 10.59 6.12
C PHE A 66 15.60 11.12 6.05
N LEU A 67 15.36 12.30 6.62
CA LEU A 67 14.03 12.92 6.63
C LEU A 67 13.56 13.29 5.21
N GLU A 68 14.48 13.76 4.37
CA GLU A 68 14.16 14.08 2.98
C GLU A 68 13.76 12.83 2.18
N SER A 69 14.41 11.69 2.43
CA SER A 69 14.03 10.42 1.82
C SER A 69 12.62 9.98 2.22
N ILE A 70 12.23 10.18 3.49
CA ILE A 70 10.87 9.87 3.95
C ILE A 70 9.86 10.80 3.27
N ARG A 71 10.17 12.09 3.19
CA ARG A 71 9.33 13.08 2.49
C ARG A 71 9.13 12.69 1.04
N GLN A 72 10.20 12.42 0.31
CA GLN A 72 10.16 12.05 -1.10
C GLN A 72 9.29 10.80 -1.33
N ARG A 73 9.51 9.74 -0.52
CA ARG A 73 8.68 8.53 -0.60
C ARG A 73 7.22 8.80 -0.24
N SER A 74 6.96 9.64 0.75
CA SER A 74 5.58 10.02 1.13
C SER A 74 4.85 10.65 -0.05
N LEU A 75 5.50 11.57 -0.77
CA LEU A 75 4.96 12.22 -1.96
C LEU A 75 4.67 11.19 -3.06
N GLU A 76 5.59 10.26 -3.31
CA GLU A 76 5.40 9.19 -4.31
C GLU A 76 4.18 8.32 -4.01
N PHE A 77 3.96 7.93 -2.74
CA PHE A 77 2.77 7.17 -2.36
C PHE A 77 1.48 7.97 -2.48
N VAL A 78 1.50 9.25 -2.10
CA VAL A 78 0.32 10.13 -2.26
C VAL A 78 -0.05 10.23 -3.74
N SER A 79 0.93 10.52 -4.61
CA SER A 79 0.69 10.58 -6.06
C SER A 79 0.20 9.26 -6.63
N LEU A 80 0.72 8.12 -6.17
CA LEU A 80 0.25 6.79 -6.58
C LEU A 80 -1.21 6.57 -6.20
N VAL A 81 -1.59 6.89 -4.95
CA VAL A 81 -2.97 6.72 -4.45
C VAL A 81 -3.94 7.65 -5.19
N GLU A 82 -3.54 8.90 -5.43
CA GLU A 82 -4.32 9.84 -6.23
C GLU A 82 -4.53 9.35 -7.66
N LYS A 83 -3.47 8.81 -8.30
CA LYS A 83 -3.58 8.22 -9.63
C LYS A 83 -4.55 7.03 -9.63
N ALA A 84 -4.40 6.10 -8.69
CA ALA A 84 -5.29 4.95 -8.58
C ALA A 84 -6.76 5.37 -8.42
N ARG A 85 -7.06 6.32 -7.54
CA ARG A 85 -8.44 6.82 -7.31
C ARG A 85 -9.07 7.53 -8.50
N LYS A 86 -8.28 8.02 -9.46
CA LYS A 86 -8.81 8.61 -10.71
C LYS A 86 -9.11 7.55 -11.78
N THR A 87 -8.59 6.33 -11.62
CA THR A 87 -8.68 5.25 -12.62
C THR A 87 -9.71 4.19 -12.25
N ILE A 88 -10.15 4.13 -10.98
CA ILE A 88 -11.09 3.15 -10.42
C ILE A 88 -12.41 3.86 -10.10
#